data_AF-A0A1C7MWU1-F1
#
_entry.id   AF-A0A1C7MWU1-F1
#
_cell.length_a   1.000
_cell.length_b   1.000
_cell.length_c   1.000
_cell.angle_alpha   90.00
_cell.angle_beta   90.00
_cell.angle_gamma   90.00
#
_symmetry.space_group_name_H-M   'P 1'
#
loop_
_entity.id
_entity.type
_entity.pdbx_description
1 polymer ?
#
loop_
_entity_poly.entity_id
_entity_poly.type
_entity_poly.pdbx_seq_one_letter_code
_entity_poly.pdbx_strand_id
1 'polypeptide(L)' 'MIQEDLSSSDCRIGGYDENGNSIIVKIDELKFGKRKHFRGHHVGGVWVVGGVERTPQRRCFLVVVPDQSARTLLSIIE' A
#
# COMPACT_ATOMS: atom_id res chain seq x y z
N MET A 1 -23.24 -16.28 -7.35
CA MET A 1 -22.01 -15.68 -6.80
C MET A 1 -21.20 -15.26 -8.00
N ILE A 2 -21.16 -13.97 -8.32
CA ILE A 2 -20.35 -13.47 -9.44
C ILE A 2 -18.95 -13.27 -8.87
N GLN A 3 -17.97 -13.94 -9.46
CA GLN A 3 -16.56 -13.66 -9.23
C GLN A 3 -16.18 -12.61 -10.27
N GLU A 4 -16.15 -11.34 -9.87
CA GLU A 4 -15.65 -10.28 -10.73
C GLU A 4 -14.12 -10.35 -10.69
N ASP A 5 -13.51 -10.61 -11.85
CA ASP A 5 -12.06 -10.63 -12.00
C ASP A 5 -11.52 -9.20 -11.89
N LEU A 6 -10.46 -9.03 -11.09
CA LEU A 6 -9.80 -7.72 -10.92
C LEU A 6 -9.20 -7.26 -12.26
N SER A 7 -9.62 -6.09 -12.73
CA SER A 7 -9.06 -5.45 -13.91
C SER A 7 -7.79 -4.67 -13.55
N SER A 8 -6.94 -4.39 -14.54
CA SER A 8 -5.72 -3.58 -14.33
C SER A 8 -6.01 -2.16 -13.79
N SER A 9 -7.23 -1.66 -13.97
CA SER A 9 -7.67 -0.35 -13.45
C SER A 9 -7.90 -0.38 -11.93
N ASP A 10 -8.31 -1.52 -11.40
CA ASP A 10 -8.67 -1.70 -9.99
C ASP A 10 -7.44 -1.65 -9.08
N CYS A 11 -6.26 -1.94 -9.64
CA CYS A 11 -4.97 -1.89 -8.96
C CYS A 11 -4.36 -0.47 -8.87
N ARG A 12 -4.89 0.53 -9.60
CA ARG A 12 -4.35 1.90 -9.58
C ARG A 12 -4.97 2.74 -8.46
N ILE A 13 -4.12 3.26 -7.56
CA ILE A 13 -4.50 4.17 -6.48
C ILE A 13 -4.25 5.64 -6.89
N GLY A 14 -5.06 6.58 -6.36
CA GLY A 14 -4.85 8.00 -6.60
C GLY A 14 -5.26 8.47 -8.01
N GLY A 15 -4.74 9.62 -8.43
CA GLY A 15 -5.16 10.30 -9.66
C GLY A 15 -6.16 11.42 -9.36
N TYR A 16 -7.29 11.43 -10.10
CA TYR A 16 -8.35 12.42 -9.93
C TYR A 16 -9.68 11.74 -9.62
N ASP A 17 -10.53 12.41 -8.84
CA ASP A 17 -11.91 11.97 -8.60
C ASP A 17 -12.83 12.29 -9.80
N GLU A 18 -14.09 11.85 -9.71
CA GLU A 18 -15.15 12.11 -10.71
C GLU A 18 -15.42 13.60 -10.97
N ASN A 19 -14.98 14.49 -10.08
CA ASN A 19 -15.11 15.94 -10.16
C ASN A 19 -13.82 16.64 -10.62
N GLY A 20 -12.76 15.88 -10.94
CA GLY A 20 -11.46 16.41 -11.36
C GLY A 20 -10.55 16.90 -10.23
N ASN A 21 -10.89 16.64 -8.96
CA ASN A 21 -10.02 16.98 -7.83
C ASN A 21 -8.91 15.93 -7.65
N SER A 22 -7.73 16.36 -7.21
CA SER A 22 -6.62 15.43 -6.94
C SER A 22 -6.90 14.53 -5.73
N ILE A 23 -6.75 13.22 -5.92
CA ILE A 23 -6.87 12.23 -4.85
C ILE A 23 -5.57 12.21 -4.04
N ILE A 24 -5.67 12.59 -2.77
CA ILE A 24 -4.54 12.54 -1.83
C ILE A 24 -4.37 11.10 -1.34
N VAL A 25 -3.22 10.49 -1.62
CA VAL A 25 -2.81 9.19 -1.05
C VAL A 25 -1.86 9.44 0.13
N LYS A 26 -2.10 8.76 1.25
CA LYS A 26 -1.14 8.66 2.35
C LYS A 26 -0.32 7.39 2.17
N ILE A 27 1.00 7.49 2.17
CA ILE A 27 1.94 6.38 2.04
C ILE A 27 2.66 6.19 3.37
N ASP A 28 2.91 4.94 3.76
CA ASP A 28 3.60 4.57 5.00
C ASP A 28 4.51 3.33 4.80
N GLU A 29 5.56 3.24 5.61
CA GLU A 29 6.58 2.17 5.57
C GLU A 29 6.44 1.25 6.77
N LEU A 30 6.16 -0.03 6.53
CA LEU A 30 5.81 -0.99 7.57
C LEU A 30 6.73 -2.21 7.50
N LYS A 31 7.44 -2.51 8.60
CA LYS A 31 8.24 -3.74 8.70
C LYS A 31 7.42 -4.89 9.30
N PHE A 32 6.84 -5.73 8.43
CA PHE A 32 6.06 -6.90 8.83
C PHE A 32 6.97 -8.06 9.25
N GLY A 33 7.35 -8.07 10.53
CA GLY A 33 7.79 -9.28 11.21
C GLY A 33 6.63 -10.04 11.83
N LYS A 34 6.75 -11.38 11.95
CA LYS A 34 5.95 -12.11 12.94
C LYS A 34 6.31 -11.58 14.33
N ARG A 35 5.34 -11.02 15.08
CA ARG A 35 5.12 -11.28 16.54
C ARG A 35 4.07 -10.37 17.22
N LYS A 36 3.02 -10.95 17.82
CA LYS A 36 2.35 -10.37 19.02
C LYS A 36 1.66 -11.34 20.02
N HIS A 37 2.15 -12.57 20.26
CA HIS A 37 1.70 -13.34 21.45
C HIS A 37 2.65 -14.18 22.35
N PHE A 38 3.93 -14.49 22.10
CA PHE A 38 4.83 -14.15 20.99
C PHE A 38 5.03 -12.62 20.83
N ARG A 39 5.27 -11.89 21.92
CA ARG A 39 5.33 -10.41 21.97
C ARG A 39 6.77 -9.91 22.11
N GLY A 40 6.97 -8.62 21.81
CA GLY A 40 8.27 -7.99 21.85
C GLY A 40 9.07 -8.21 20.56
N HIS A 41 9.92 -7.24 20.25
CA HIS A 41 10.60 -7.09 18.97
C HIS A 41 11.67 -8.16 18.74
N HIS A 42 11.52 -8.96 17.67
CA HIS A 42 12.68 -9.28 16.85
C HIS A 42 12.25 -9.50 15.39
N VAL A 43 12.65 -8.59 14.50
CA VAL A 43 12.11 -8.51 13.14
C VAL A 43 13.16 -8.91 12.10
N GLY A 44 13.30 -10.23 11.94
CA GLY A 44 13.47 -10.83 10.63
C GLY A 44 12.10 -10.88 9.96
N GLY A 45 11.82 -9.94 9.07
CA GLY A 45 10.51 -9.70 8.49
C GLY A 45 10.61 -8.88 7.22
N VAL A 46 9.56 -8.91 6.42
CA VAL A 46 9.52 -8.22 5.12
C VAL A 46 9.22 -6.75 5.31
N TRP A 47 9.83 -5.90 4.48
CA TRP A 47 9.39 -4.53 4.32
C TRP A 47 8.13 -4.51 3.46
N VAL A 48 7.19 -3.65 3.81
CA VAL A 48 5.95 -3.43 3.08
C VAL A 48 5.73 -1.93 2.95
N VAL A 49 5.52 -1.47 1.72
CA VAL A 49 5.02 -0.11 1.46
C VAL A 49 3.51 -0.20 1.36
N GLY A 50 2.80 0.60 2.15
CA GLY A 50 1.35 0.70 2.10
C GLY A 50 0.92 2.08 1.67
N GLY A 51 -0.18 2.18 0.93
CA GLY A 51 -0.82 3.45 0.61
C GLY A 51 -2.32 3.39 0.79
N VAL A 52 -2.95 4.48 1.22
CA VAL A 52 -4.40 4.61 1.36
C VAL A 52 -4.89 5.97 0.87
N GLU A 53 -5.93 5.98 0.05
CA GLU A 53 -6.60 7.20 -0.40
C GLU A 53 -7.31 7.90 0.76
N ARG A 54 -7.27 9.23 0.75
CA ARG A 54 -8.05 10.07 1.67
C ARG A 54 -9.49 10.30 1.18
N THR A 55 -10.05 9.31 0.50
CA THR A 55 -11.41 9.25 -0.06
C THR A 55 -12.35 8.48 0.88
N PRO A 56 -13.69 8.61 0.74
CA PRO A 56 -14.65 7.77 1.47
C PRO A 56 -14.46 6.26 1.22
N GLN A 57 -14.07 5.88 0.00
CA GLN A 57 -13.85 4.51 -0.44
C GLN A 57 -12.58 3.89 0.17
N ARG A 58 -11.59 4.72 0.53
CA ARG A 58 -10.33 4.31 1.17
C ARG A 58 -9.61 3.16 0.44
N ARG A 59 -9.55 3.22 -0.90
CA ARG A 59 -8.77 2.26 -1.69
C ARG A 59 -7.34 2.26 -1.17
N CYS A 60 -6.75 1.07 -1.08
CA CYS A 60 -5.42 0.90 -0.50
C CYS A 60 -4.62 -0.17 -1.22
N PHE A 61 -3.30 -0.09 -1.10
CA PHE A 61 -2.37 -1.14 -1.52
C PHE A 61 -1.42 -1.49 -0.37
N LEU A 62 -0.86 -2.70 -0.42
CA LEU A 62 0.27 -3.13 0.38
C LEU A 62 1.19 -3.97 -0.50
N VAL A 63 2.43 -3.52 -0.72
CA VAL A 63 3.42 -4.21 -1.58
C VAL A 63 4.64 -4.58 -0.74
N VAL A 64 5.04 -5.85 -0.81
CA VAL A 64 6.28 -6.35 -0.20
C VAL A 64 7.47 -5.86 -1.00
N VAL A 65 8.46 -5.28 -0.33
CA VAL A 65 9.69 -4.74 -0.93
C VAL A 65 10.95 -5.34 -0.28
N PRO A 66 12.09 -5.41 -0.98
CA PRO A 66 13.32 -5.97 -0.41
C PRO A 66 13.92 -5.12 0.71
N ASP A 67 13.86 -3.80 0.59
CA ASP A 67 14.39 -2.84 1.55
C ASP A 67 13.57 -1.53 1.58
N GLN A 68 13.84 -0.70 2.59
CA GLN A 68 13.27 0.64 2.73
C GLN A 68 14.15 1.74 2.09
N SER A 69 14.96 1.42 1.08
CA SER A 69 15.80 2.45 0.43
C SER A 69 14.93 3.39 -0.42
N ALA A 70 15.29 4.67 -0.46
CA ALA A 70 14.57 5.66 -1.27
C ALA A 70 14.43 5.22 -2.75
N ARG A 71 15.40 4.48 -3.30
CA ARG A 71 15.33 3.92 -4.65
C ARG A 71 14.16 2.92 -4.78
N THR A 72 14.06 1.99 -3.85
CA THR A 72 12.99 0.99 -3.82
C THR A 72 11.63 1.66 -3.63
N LEU A 73 11.53 2.62 -2.72
CA LEU A 73 10.29 3.37 -2.47
C LEU A 73 9.81 4.17 -3.68
N LEU A 74 10.71 4.89 -4.36
CA LEU A 74 10.37 5.65 -5.57
C LEU A 74 9.83 4.75 -6.68
N SER A 75 10.42 3.57 -6.89
CA SER A 75 9.95 2.60 -7.91
C SER A 75 8.58 1.97 -7.63
N ILE A 76 7.96 2.25 -6.48
CA ILE A 76 6.58 1.84 -6.13
C ILE A 76 5.58 3.02 -6.29
N ILE A 77 6.08 4.25 -6.41
CA ILE A 77 5.27 5.49 -6.45
C ILE A 77 5.17 6.07 -7.88
N GLU A 78 6.10 5.71 -8.77
CA GLU A 78 6.10 6.04 -10.22
C GLU A 78 4.91 5.42 -10.99
#